data_AF-A0A6I7NH29-F1
#
_entry.id   AF-A0A6I7NH29-F1
#
_cell.length_a   1.000
_cell.length_b   1.000
_cell.length_c   1.000
_cell.angle_alpha   90.00
_cell.angle_beta   90.00
_cell.angle_gamma   90.00
#
_symmetry.space_group_name_H-M   'P 1'
#
loop_
_entity.id
_entity.type
_entity.pdbx_description
1 polymer ?
#
loop_
_entity_poly.entity_id
_entity_poly.type
_entity_poly.pdbx_seq_one_letter_code
_entity_poly.pdbx_strand_id
1 'polypeptide(L)'
;MNNRRHFMNNESKVPTLFGLLIEGFTNGLAIIGVVVYMILDQSGLLKGLPEMWNFFPQTSLLALIMRFYRIGIFVILSFTGTLFLVNLWLFSGLMRQRYTHGQAAKIYTYQLIYGVVILLIHPLIGLLYLFSGYKGKMATSNLA
;
A
#
# COMPACT_ATOMS: atom_id res chain seq x y z
N MET A 1 -5.87 -20.42 -25.96
CA MET A 1 -5.25 -19.39 -25.11
C MET A 1 -3.75 -19.42 -25.35
N ASN A 2 -3.13 -18.29 -25.69
CA ASN A 2 -1.71 -18.19 -26.00
C ASN A 2 -0.89 -18.36 -24.70
N ASN A 3 -0.23 -19.50 -24.51
CA ASN A 3 0.55 -19.84 -23.31
C ASN A 3 1.92 -19.13 -23.24
N ARG A 4 2.13 -18.10 -24.06
CA ARG A 4 3.35 -17.30 -24.02
C ARG A 4 3.41 -16.52 -22.71
N ARG A 5 4.57 -16.58 -22.06
CA ARG A 5 4.89 -15.79 -20.88
C ARG A 5 4.98 -14.32 -21.27
N HIS A 6 4.41 -13.43 -20.46
CA HIS A 6 4.43 -12.00 -20.72
C HIS A 6 5.71 -11.36 -20.20
N PHE A 7 6.34 -10.53 -21.02
CA PHE A 7 7.46 -9.68 -20.61
C PHE A 7 6.97 -8.27 -20.29
N MET A 8 7.22 -7.82 -19.08
CA MET A 8 6.92 -6.45 -18.68
C MET A 8 7.93 -5.49 -19.29
N ASN A 9 7.47 -4.58 -20.14
CA ASN A 9 8.31 -3.53 -20.73
C ASN A 9 8.80 -2.53 -19.67
N ASN A 10 9.86 -1.79 -19.99
CA ASN A 10 10.43 -0.81 -19.07
C ASN A 10 9.46 0.32 -18.71
N GLU A 11 8.59 0.71 -19.66
CA GLU A 11 7.58 1.75 -19.46
C GLU A 11 6.58 1.43 -18.35
N SER A 12 6.22 0.16 -18.17
CA SER A 12 5.39 -0.27 -17.02
C SER A 12 6.24 -0.66 -15.82
N LYS A 13 7.39 -1.31 -16.05
CA LYS A 13 8.24 -1.86 -14.98
C LYS A 13 8.73 -0.78 -14.02
N VAL A 14 9.27 0.31 -14.56
CA VAL A 14 9.87 1.39 -13.76
C VAL A 14 8.82 2.04 -12.83
N PRO A 15 7.66 2.51 -13.32
CA PRO A 15 6.65 3.09 -12.43
C PRO A 15 6.06 2.09 -11.43
N THR A 16 5.90 0.81 -11.78
CA THR A 16 5.50 -0.22 -10.79
C THR A 16 6.53 -0.37 -9.68
N LEU A 17 7.82 -0.40 -10.02
CA LEU A 17 8.88 -0.54 -9.04
C LEU A 17 8.92 0.67 -8.10
N PHE A 18 8.85 1.88 -8.63
CA PHE A 18 8.78 3.09 -7.80
C PHE A 18 7.53 3.14 -6.94
N GLY A 19 6.36 2.77 -7.49
CA GLY A 19 5.11 2.67 -6.73
C GLY A 19 5.26 1.73 -5.54
N LEU A 20 5.82 0.54 -5.76
CA LEU A 20 6.08 -0.45 -4.71
C LEU A 20 7.10 0.04 -3.68
N LEU A 21 8.18 0.69 -4.12
CA LEU A 21 9.20 1.21 -3.21
C LEU A 21 8.63 2.29 -2.29
N ILE A 22 7.86 3.23 -2.84
CA ILE A 22 7.24 4.30 -2.05
C ILE A 22 6.20 3.71 -1.11
N GLU A 23 5.32 2.82 -1.59
CA GLU A 23 4.29 2.16 -0.78
C GLU A 23 4.89 1.29 0.34
N GLY A 24 5.97 0.57 0.05
CA GLY A 24 6.68 -0.22 1.04
C GLY A 24 7.39 0.65 2.07
N PHE A 25 7.99 1.76 1.63
CA PHE A 25 8.64 2.72 2.52
C PHE A 25 7.64 3.42 3.44
N THR A 26 6.49 3.87 2.92
CA THR A 26 5.46 4.54 3.73
C THR A 26 4.82 3.57 4.74
N ASN A 27 4.44 2.35 4.31
CA ASN A 27 3.94 1.34 5.25
C ASN A 27 5.02 0.94 6.28
N GLY A 28 6.28 0.80 5.85
CA GLY A 28 7.40 0.48 6.73
C GLY A 28 7.64 1.55 7.80
N LEU A 29 7.67 2.83 7.41
CA LEU A 29 7.78 3.93 8.37
C LEU A 29 6.60 3.99 9.33
N ALA A 30 5.38 3.73 8.85
CA ALA A 30 4.21 3.71 9.72
C ALA A 30 4.29 2.57 10.77
N ILE A 31 4.73 1.37 10.37
CA ILE A 31 4.96 0.26 11.29
C ILE A 31 6.05 0.60 12.30
N ILE A 32 7.18 1.14 11.85
CA ILE A 32 8.28 1.58 12.74
C ILE A 32 7.77 2.61 13.73
N GLY A 33 6.98 3.59 13.28
CA GLY A 33 6.39 4.62 14.15
C GLY A 33 5.50 4.02 15.24
N VAL A 34 4.66 3.04 14.89
CA VAL A 34 3.83 2.30 15.86
C VAL A 34 4.68 1.53 16.85
N VAL A 35 5.71 0.81 16.40
CA VAL A 35 6.60 0.04 17.28
C VAL A 35 7.36 0.96 18.23
N VAL A 36 7.93 2.06 17.73
CA VAL A 36 8.60 3.07 18.54
C VAL A 36 7.63 3.65 19.58
N TYR A 37 6.41 4.00 19.17
CA TYR A 37 5.37 4.46 20.11
C TYR A 37 5.10 3.44 21.22
N MET A 38 4.93 2.15 20.89
CA MET A 38 4.71 1.09 21.88
C MET A 38 5.88 0.98 22.88
N ILE A 39 7.12 1.04 22.40
CA ILE A 39 8.32 0.95 23.25
C ILE A 39 8.39 2.17 24.19
N LEU A 40 8.13 3.37 23.68
CA LEU A 40 8.14 4.59 24.49
C LEU A 40 7.01 4.63 25.52
N ASP A 41 5.82 4.12 25.17
CA ASP A 41 4.67 3.98 26.08
C ASP A 41 4.99 2.99 27.21
N GLN A 42 5.49 1.80 26.86
CA GLN A 42 5.82 0.74 27.82
C GLN A 42 6.98 1.13 28.76
N SER A 43 8.01 1.82 28.25
CA SER A 43 9.15 2.28 29.07
C SER A 43 8.78 3.40 30.04
N GLY A 44 7.58 3.99 29.92
CA GLY A 44 7.15 5.11 30.74
C GLY A 44 7.81 6.44 30.38
N LEU A 45 8.64 6.49 29.32
CA LEU A 45 9.24 7.72 28.81
C LEU A 45 8.16 8.72 28.33
N LEU A 46 7.00 8.22 27.89
CA LEU A 46 5.86 9.06 27.52
C LEU A 46 5.05 9.57 28.73
N LYS A 47 5.25 9.03 29.95
CA LYS A 47 4.50 9.43 31.16
C LYS A 47 4.87 10.82 31.70
N GLY A 48 6.03 11.34 31.31
CA GLY A 48 6.53 12.66 31.70
C GLY A 48 6.23 13.78 30.68
N LEU A 49 5.76 13.42 29.50
CA LEU A 49 5.12 14.39 28.61
C LEU A 49 3.78 14.75 29.26
N PRO A 50 3.33 16.02 29.22
CA PRO A 50 1.95 16.31 29.56
C PRO A 50 1.10 15.41 28.68
N GLU A 51 0.46 14.43 29.29
CA GLU A 51 -0.54 13.63 28.62
C GLU A 51 -1.62 14.64 28.23
N MET A 52 -1.51 15.23 27.03
CA MET A 52 -2.63 15.94 26.39
C MET A 52 -3.89 15.05 26.40
N TRP A 53 -3.67 13.75 26.55
CA TRP A 53 -4.59 12.63 26.76
C TRP A 53 -5.34 12.64 28.11
N ASN A 54 -4.72 13.05 29.21
CA ASN A 54 -5.37 13.13 30.53
C ASN A 54 -6.04 14.49 30.79
N PHE A 55 -5.89 15.44 29.88
CA PHE A 55 -6.54 16.75 29.98
C PHE A 55 -8.07 16.65 29.84
N PHE A 56 -8.56 15.58 29.20
CA PHE A 56 -9.97 15.38 28.95
C PHE A 56 -10.55 14.35 29.93
N PRO A 57 -11.76 14.58 30.48
CA PRO A 57 -12.44 13.59 31.30
C PRO A 57 -12.54 12.26 30.54
N GLN A 58 -12.24 11.13 31.20
CA GLN A 58 -12.29 9.81 30.56
C GLN A 58 -13.70 9.40 30.08
N THR A 59 -14.73 10.10 30.56
CA THR A 59 -16.13 9.94 30.13
C THR A 59 -16.52 10.85 28.97
N SER A 60 -15.62 11.72 28.51
CA SER A 60 -15.89 12.62 27.40
C SER A 60 -16.00 11.85 26.08
N LEU A 61 -16.87 12.34 25.18
CA LEU A 61 -16.98 11.85 23.81
C LEU A 61 -15.60 11.80 23.11
N LEU A 62 -14.72 12.75 23.43
CA LEU A 62 -13.37 12.83 22.88
C LEU A 62 -12.50 11.64 23.31
N ALA A 63 -12.56 11.22 24.58
CA ALA A 63 -11.85 10.03 25.05
C ALA A 63 -12.32 8.75 24.33
N LEU A 64 -13.63 8.64 24.06
CA LEU A 64 -14.19 7.53 23.28
C LEU A 64 -13.69 7.53 21.83
N ILE A 65 -13.74 8.67 21.15
CA ILE A 65 -13.22 8.85 19.78
C ILE A 65 -11.74 8.46 19.70
N MET A 66 -10.94 8.89 20.68
CA MET A 66 -9.50 8.60 20.71
C MET A 66 -9.21 7.10 20.94
N ARG A 67 -10.02 6.40 21.74
CA ARG A 67 -9.90 4.96 21.91
C ARG A 67 -10.18 4.21 20.63
N PHE A 68 -11.21 4.61 19.88
CA PHE A 68 -11.50 4.06 18.56
C PHE A 68 -10.42 4.42 17.54
N TYR A 69 -9.85 5.62 17.61
CA TYR A 69 -8.76 6.04 16.73
C TYR A 69 -7.53 5.15 16.85
N ARG A 70 -7.12 4.79 18.09
CA ARG A 70 -5.99 3.87 18.31
C ARG A 70 -6.22 2.52 17.63
N ILE A 71 -7.38 1.91 17.85
CA ILE A 71 -7.74 0.62 17.24
C ILE A 71 -7.85 0.77 15.71
N GLY A 72 -8.46 1.87 15.25
CA GLY A 72 -8.64 2.20 13.84
C GLY A 72 -7.32 2.27 13.09
N ILE A 73 -6.29 2.91 13.66
CA ILE A 73 -4.94 2.95 13.06
C ILE A 73 -4.39 1.53 12.86
N PHE A 74 -4.49 0.65 13.85
CA PHE A 74 -4.00 -0.73 13.72
C PHE A 74 -4.73 -1.49 12.61
N VAL A 75 -6.05 -1.35 12.54
CA VAL A 75 -6.87 -2.00 11.51
C VAL A 75 -6.47 -1.48 10.13
N ILE A 76 -6.35 -0.16 9.96
CA ILE A 76 -5.95 0.47 8.69
C ILE A 76 -4.56 0.00 8.29
N LEU A 77 -3.57 0.05 9.19
CA LEU A 77 -2.20 -0.37 8.88
C LEU A 77 -2.09 -1.86 8.53
N SER A 78 -2.84 -2.72 9.23
CA SER A 78 -2.88 -4.15 8.92
C SER A 78 -3.50 -4.39 7.53
N PHE A 79 -4.56 -3.65 7.22
CA PHE A 79 -5.23 -3.73 5.93
C PHE A 79 -4.34 -3.21 4.78
N THR A 80 -3.75 -2.02 4.90
CA THR A 80 -2.85 -1.45 3.89
C THR A 80 -1.58 -2.28 3.74
N GLY A 81 -1.05 -2.80 4.85
CA GLY A 81 0.09 -3.72 4.83
C GLY A 81 -0.22 -5.01 4.07
N THR A 82 -1.42 -5.58 4.26
CA THR A 82 -1.86 -6.77 3.52
C THR A 82 -1.99 -6.48 2.02
N LEU A 83 -2.59 -5.35 1.65
CA LEU A 83 -2.69 -4.93 0.24
C LEU A 83 -1.31 -4.73 -0.39
N PHE A 84 -0.38 -4.10 0.33
CA PHE A 84 1.00 -3.95 -0.12
C PHE A 84 1.66 -5.31 -0.38
N LEU A 85 1.49 -6.30 0.50
CA LEU A 85 2.04 -7.64 0.30
C LEU A 85 1.45 -8.33 -0.94
N VAL A 86 0.14 -8.18 -1.18
CA VAL A 86 -0.52 -8.69 -2.39
C VAL A 86 0.06 -8.03 -3.65
N ASN A 87 0.19 -6.69 -3.64
CA ASN A 87 0.81 -5.93 -4.73
C ASN A 87 2.24 -6.37 -4.99
N LEU A 88 3.05 -6.47 -3.93
CA LEU A 88 4.43 -6.90 -4.01
C LEU A 88 4.55 -8.28 -4.63
N TRP A 89 3.70 -9.23 -4.22
CA TRP A 89 3.68 -10.59 -4.75
C TRP A 89 3.29 -10.61 -6.24
N LEU A 90 2.18 -9.98 -6.60
CA LEU A 90 1.67 -9.93 -7.98
C LEU A 90 2.67 -9.23 -8.91
N PHE A 91 3.13 -8.04 -8.55
CA PHE A 91 3.98 -7.24 -9.42
C PHE A 91 5.41 -7.79 -9.50
N SER A 92 5.94 -8.38 -8.44
CA SER A 92 7.21 -9.13 -8.50
C SER A 92 7.09 -10.35 -9.42
N GLY A 93 5.97 -11.06 -9.40
CA GLY A 93 5.70 -12.15 -10.33
C GLY A 93 5.64 -11.66 -11.79
N LEU A 94 5.03 -10.50 -12.02
CA LEU A 94 4.89 -9.87 -13.34
C LEU A 94 6.26 -9.44 -13.90
N MET A 95 7.09 -8.81 -13.08
CA MET A 95 8.46 -8.42 -13.44
C MET A 95 9.38 -9.63 -13.72
N ARG A 96 9.07 -10.79 -13.13
CA ARG A 96 9.82 -12.06 -13.30
C ARG A 96 9.22 -12.98 -14.35
N GLN A 97 8.30 -12.49 -15.20
CA GLN A 97 7.67 -13.26 -16.30
C GLN A 97 6.95 -14.54 -15.83
N ARG A 98 6.42 -14.56 -14.59
CA ARG A 98 5.75 -15.75 -14.03
C ARG A 98 4.33 -15.96 -14.56
N TYR A 99 3.76 -14.98 -15.26
CA TYR A 99 2.37 -14.99 -15.71
C TYR A 99 2.27 -15.13 -17.23
N THR A 100 1.24 -15.84 -17.69
CA THR A 100 0.86 -15.87 -19.11
C THR A 100 0.27 -14.53 -19.54
N HIS A 101 0.18 -14.25 -20.84
CA HIS A 101 -0.45 -13.02 -21.33
C HIS A 101 -1.84 -12.74 -20.75
N GLY A 102 -2.70 -13.77 -20.68
CA GLY A 102 -4.05 -13.62 -20.12
C GLY A 102 -4.04 -13.30 -18.62
N GLN A 103 -3.10 -13.86 -17.86
CA GLN A 103 -2.92 -13.55 -16.44
C GLN A 103 -2.35 -12.14 -16.25
N ALA A 104 -1.35 -11.77 -17.04
CA ALA A 104 -0.73 -10.44 -17.00
C ALA A 104 -1.75 -9.33 -17.30
N ALA A 105 -2.63 -9.51 -18.29
CA ALA A 105 -3.70 -8.56 -18.59
C ALA A 105 -4.65 -8.32 -17.41
N LYS A 106 -4.98 -9.39 -16.66
CA LYS A 106 -5.78 -9.27 -15.42
C LYS A 106 -5.02 -8.51 -14.34
N ILE A 107 -3.73 -8.78 -14.17
CA ILE A 107 -2.89 -8.08 -13.18
C ILE A 107 -2.75 -6.60 -13.51
N TYR A 108 -2.55 -6.23 -14.78
CA TYR A 108 -2.53 -4.82 -15.19
C TYR A 108 -3.88 -4.12 -14.99
N THR A 109 -4.98 -4.84 -15.20
CA THR A 109 -6.33 -4.31 -14.93
C THR A 109 -6.55 -4.10 -13.44
N TYR A 110 -6.13 -5.05 -12.61
CA TYR A 110 -6.12 -4.88 -11.15
C TYR A 110 -5.26 -3.67 -10.75
N GLN A 111 -4.07 -3.52 -11.32
CA GLN A 111 -3.17 -2.41 -11.03
C GLN A 111 -3.78 -1.05 -11.40
N LEU A 112 -4.55 -0.97 -12.51
CA LEU A 112 -5.32 0.22 -12.85
C LEU A 112 -6.38 0.55 -11.81
N ILE A 113 -7.21 -0.42 -11.42
CA ILE A 113 -8.28 -0.23 -10.44
C ILE A 113 -7.69 0.18 -9.09
N TYR A 114 -6.64 -0.53 -8.65
CA TYR A 114 -5.89 -0.19 -7.44
C TYR A 114 -5.31 1.22 -7.53
N GLY A 115 -4.74 1.58 -8.68
CA GLY A 115 -4.24 2.91 -8.97
C GLY A 115 -5.29 4.01 -8.79
N VAL A 116 -6.52 3.81 -9.27
CA VAL A 116 -7.64 4.76 -9.06
C VAL A 116 -7.98 4.89 -7.58
N VAL A 117 -8.11 3.77 -6.87
CA VAL A 117 -8.49 3.77 -5.45
C VAL A 117 -7.39 4.45 -4.62
N ILE A 118 -6.13 4.09 -4.84
CA ILE A 118 -5.02 4.63 -4.06
C ILE A 118 -4.73 6.10 -4.42
N LEU A 119 -5.11 6.58 -5.62
CA LEU A 119 -5.00 7.98 -5.99
C LEU A 119 -5.72 8.91 -5.00
N LEU A 120 -6.84 8.44 -4.41
CA LEU A 120 -7.63 9.19 -3.44
C LEU A 120 -6.92 9.35 -2.08
N ILE A 121 -5.91 8.52 -1.81
CA ILE A 121 -5.24 8.44 -0.50
C ILE A 121 -3.77 8.89 -0.64
N HIS A 122 -3.08 8.38 -1.65
CA HIS A 122 -1.68 8.66 -2.00
C HIS A 122 -1.56 8.98 -3.50
N PRO A 123 -1.76 10.25 -3.89
CA PRO A 123 -1.82 10.65 -5.31
C PRO A 123 -0.59 10.21 -6.12
N LEU A 124 0.61 10.33 -5.57
CA LEU A 124 1.85 9.94 -6.26
C LEU A 124 1.89 8.43 -6.57
N ILE A 125 1.57 7.58 -5.60
CA ILE A 125 1.53 6.13 -5.77
C ILE A 125 0.43 5.74 -6.77
N GLY A 126 -0.73 6.39 -6.67
CA GLY A 126 -1.87 6.17 -7.58
C GLY A 126 -1.51 6.47 -9.03
N LEU A 127 -0.88 7.61 -9.30
CA LEU A 127 -0.44 7.97 -10.65
C LEU A 127 0.57 6.95 -11.22
N LEU A 128 1.54 6.49 -10.42
CA LEU A 128 2.52 5.50 -10.85
C LEU A 128 1.86 4.17 -11.23
N TYR A 129 0.91 3.69 -10.42
CA TYR A 129 0.20 2.45 -10.71
C TYR A 129 -0.77 2.58 -11.88
N LEU A 130 -1.46 3.72 -12.02
CA LEU A 130 -2.30 4.01 -13.18
C LEU A 130 -1.50 4.00 -14.47
N PHE A 131 -0.39 4.75 -14.51
CA PHE A 131 0.45 4.85 -15.69
C PHE A 131 1.01 3.48 -16.09
N SER A 132 1.59 2.75 -15.13
CA SER A 132 2.14 1.43 -15.41
C SER A 132 1.06 0.42 -15.84
N GLY A 133 -0.08 0.40 -15.17
CA GLY A 133 -1.20 -0.49 -15.50
C GLY A 133 -1.77 -0.22 -16.89
N TYR A 134 -1.90 1.05 -17.28
CA TYR A 134 -2.34 1.45 -18.61
C TYR A 134 -1.37 0.99 -19.69
N LYS A 135 -0.08 1.33 -19.53
CA LYS A 135 0.98 0.94 -20.46
C LYS A 135 1.11 -0.58 -20.59
N GLY A 136 0.95 -1.30 -19.49
CA GLY A 136 1.07 -2.75 -19.45
C GLY A 136 -0.10 -3.42 -20.16
N LYS A 137 -1.31 -2.90 -19.94
CA LYS A 137 -2.52 -3.37 -20.62
C LYS A 137 -2.42 -3.19 -22.14
N MET A 138 -1.98 -2.02 -22.61
CA MET A 138 -1.77 -1.77 -24.05
C MET A 138 -0.75 -2.72 -24.66
N ALA A 139 0.36 -2.97 -23.96
CA ALA A 139 1.37 -3.91 -24.43
C ALA A 139 0.81 -5.35 -24.53
N THR A 140 -0.06 -5.75 -23.60
CA THR A 140 -0.70 -7.08 -23.65
C THR A 140 -1.78 -7.19 -24.72
N SER A 141 -2.52 -6.12 -25.04
CA SER A 141 -3.57 -6.16 -26.06
C SER A 141 -3.02 -6.20 -27.48
N ASN A 142 -1.84 -5.61 -27.72
CA ASN A 142 -1.20 -5.59 -29.04
C ASN A 142 -0.54 -6.94 -29.41
N LEU A 143 -0.46 -7.88 -28.46
CA LEU A 143 0.14 -9.21 -28.61
C LEU A 143 -0.90 -10.34 -28.61
N ALA A 144 -2.18 -10.01 -28.40
CA ALA A 144 -3.31 -10.92 -28.39
C ALA A 144 -3.93 -11.04 -29.79
#